data_AF-A0A1F8MQ71-F1
#
_entry.id   AF-A0A1F8MQ71-F1
#
_cell.length_a   1.000
_cell.length_b   1.000
_cell.length_c   1.000
_cell.angle_alpha   90.00
_cell.angle_beta   90.00
_cell.angle_gamma   90.00
#
_symmetry.space_group_name_H-M   'P 1'
#
loop_
_entity.id
_entity.type
_entity.pdbx_description
1 polymer ?
#
loop_
_entity_poly.entity_id
_entity_poly.type
_entity_poly.pdbx_seq_one_letter_code
_entity_poly.pdbx_strand_id
1 'polypeptide(L)'
;MYNLELVQSYYDDGMTAMATFQVEATKAGVRARAARPGGNVPQEFLDKLPPGGAMSAPAGACPAAAEPEVTFVTQGGEDVTPEMILEKNLQSVPSEYLTVAQEDANSLVSIIEDLVPLGDNRLATPQGWNELLWDKLSDLHRPAESLMDYQLWNAATDIEQDISDLYYQRLVASGAPQIVLDAYKASNTHGWFANQEATEEDALAQMQIEAEMTGSVSGTVHEERDFHIPGAGMTPEYGPQTGDGIVTSNIPDVGDVDFSVDINLDEFDEQGRAIGGIVIADAIGYEGYQVQFTFKPDGSKDGVVLKDGVEVGYLTMTVDHEKFENYIDIQSGTAFELPEGTYPDTDS
;
A
#
# COMPACT_ATOMS: atom_id res chain seq x y z
N MET A 1 -17.84 32.85 41.73
CA MET A 1 -18.71 33.17 40.58
C MET A 1 -18.09 34.28 39.74
N TYR A 2 -16.82 34.10 39.36
CA TYR A 2 -16.15 34.91 38.34
C TYR A 2 -15.69 33.89 37.28
N ASN A 3 -16.05 34.14 36.02
CA ASN A 3 -15.49 33.57 34.80
C ASN A 3 -15.77 32.11 34.41
N LEU A 4 -16.98 31.57 34.63
CA LEU A 4 -17.42 30.40 33.84
C LEU A 4 -17.63 30.77 32.36
N GLU A 5 -18.13 31.98 32.07
CA GLU A 5 -18.28 32.49 30.70
C GLU A 5 -16.94 32.80 30.02
N LEU A 6 -15.89 33.18 30.77
CA LEU A 6 -14.56 33.45 30.22
C LEU A 6 -13.76 32.16 29.99
N VAL A 7 -14.08 31.10 30.75
CA VAL A 7 -13.56 29.75 30.52
C VAL A 7 -14.24 29.13 29.29
N GLN A 8 -15.54 29.35 29.13
CA GLN A 8 -16.30 28.87 27.97
C GLN A 8 -15.88 29.57 26.67
N SER A 9 -15.71 30.90 26.67
CA SER A 9 -15.19 31.62 25.50
C SER A 9 -13.73 31.26 25.17
N TYR A 10 -12.94 30.89 26.17
CA TYR A 10 -11.55 30.45 26.03
C TYR A 10 -11.44 29.04 25.44
N TYR A 11 -12.40 28.16 25.70
CA TYR A 11 -12.49 26.83 25.08
C TYR A 11 -13.10 26.86 23.68
N ASP A 12 -14.07 27.76 23.41
CA ASP A 12 -14.61 27.97 22.06
C ASP A 12 -13.53 28.53 21.10
N ASP A 13 -12.65 29.41 21.60
CA ASP A 13 -11.44 29.86 20.88
C ASP A 13 -10.38 28.74 20.75
N GLY A 14 -10.27 27.86 21.75
CA GLY A 14 -9.40 26.67 21.73
C GLY A 14 -9.81 25.66 20.66
N MET A 15 -11.11 25.36 20.53
CA MET A 15 -11.67 24.50 19.47
C MET A 15 -11.44 25.10 18.07
N THR A 16 -11.60 26.42 17.94
CA THR A 16 -11.32 27.15 16.69
C THR A 16 -9.82 27.15 16.35
N ALA A 17 -8.94 27.21 17.35
CA ALA A 17 -7.50 27.08 17.18
C ALA A 17 -7.09 25.64 16.77
N MET A 18 -7.79 24.60 17.23
CA MET A 18 -7.54 23.21 16.81
C MET A 18 -7.82 23.00 15.32
N ALA A 19 -8.90 23.58 14.78
CA ALA A 19 -9.21 23.54 13.35
C ALA A 19 -8.23 24.40 12.51
N THR A 20 -7.75 25.52 13.04
CA THR A 20 -6.87 26.45 12.30
C THR A 20 -5.40 25.98 12.29
N PHE A 21 -4.92 25.30 13.34
CA PHE A 21 -3.53 24.83 13.44
C PHE A 21 -3.26 23.60 12.54
N GLN A 22 -4.27 22.79 12.21
CA GLN A 22 -4.17 21.76 11.16
C GLN A 22 -3.78 22.37 9.78
N VAL A 23 -4.22 23.61 9.51
CA VAL A 23 -3.93 24.35 8.27
C VAL A 23 -2.58 25.10 8.30
N GLU A 24 -2.06 25.46 9.48
CA GLU A 24 -0.76 26.14 9.62
C GLU A 24 0.43 25.18 9.87
N ALA A 25 0.22 24.04 10.53
CA ALA A 25 1.25 23.00 10.64
C ALA A 25 1.65 22.42 9.27
N THR A 26 0.73 22.42 8.30
CA THR A 26 0.99 22.13 6.88
C THR A 26 1.88 23.18 6.20
N LYS A 27 1.99 24.41 6.74
CA LYS A 27 2.81 25.49 6.20
C LYS A 27 4.16 25.70 6.91
N ALA A 28 4.30 25.27 8.17
CA ALA A 28 5.42 25.68 9.02
C ALA A 28 6.62 24.70 9.10
N GLY A 29 6.61 23.57 8.39
CA GLY A 29 7.79 22.68 8.31
C GLY A 29 8.22 22.03 9.64
N VAL A 30 7.37 22.09 10.68
CA VAL A 30 7.51 21.30 11.90
C VAL A 30 6.99 19.91 11.56
N ARG A 31 7.82 18.88 11.74
CA ARG A 31 7.48 17.45 11.55
C ARG A 31 6.48 16.95 12.61
N ALA A 32 5.35 17.61 12.78
CA ALA A 32 4.16 16.96 13.32
C ALA A 32 3.50 16.30 12.10
N ARG A 33 3.71 14.99 11.92
CA ARG A 33 3.06 14.21 10.87
C ARG A 33 1.56 14.24 11.13
N ALA A 34 0.85 15.14 10.43
CA ALA A 34 -0.58 14.96 10.28
C ALA A 34 -0.77 13.65 9.49
N ALA A 35 -1.55 12.72 10.04
CA ALA A 35 -2.15 11.66 9.26
C ALA A 35 -2.81 12.33 8.04
N ARG A 36 -2.19 12.20 6.87
CA ARG A 36 -2.77 12.74 5.65
C ARG A 36 -4.00 11.89 5.30
N PRO A 37 -5.06 12.51 4.76
CA PRO A 37 -6.33 11.84 4.49
C PRO A 37 -6.11 10.71 3.50
N GLY A 38 -6.95 9.66 3.57
CA GLY A 38 -6.91 8.43 2.77
C GLY A 38 -7.10 8.58 1.26
N GLY A 39 -6.54 9.61 0.62
CA GLY A 39 -6.52 9.78 -0.83
C GLY A 39 -5.37 9.07 -1.55
N ASN A 40 -4.37 8.55 -0.81
CA ASN A 40 -3.18 7.90 -1.37
C ASN A 40 -3.06 6.40 -1.00
N VAL A 41 -4.05 5.83 -0.32
CA VAL A 41 -4.06 4.40 0.02
C VAL A 41 -4.88 3.67 -1.05
N PRO A 42 -4.34 2.63 -1.72
CA PRO A 42 -5.12 1.81 -2.63
C PRO A 42 -6.37 1.25 -1.95
N GLN A 43 -7.51 1.24 -2.65
CA GLN A 43 -8.76 0.77 -2.06
C GLN A 43 -8.64 -0.70 -1.61
N GLU A 44 -7.89 -1.48 -2.36
CA GLU A 44 -7.59 -2.88 -2.09
C GLU A 44 -6.95 -3.07 -0.71
N PHE A 45 -6.15 -2.10 -0.22
CA PHE A 45 -5.50 -2.17 1.08
C PHE A 45 -6.47 -1.92 2.23
N LEU A 46 -7.58 -1.22 1.96
CA LEU A 46 -8.63 -0.90 2.92
C LEU A 46 -9.72 -1.98 2.95
N ASP A 47 -9.88 -2.70 1.85
CA ASP A 47 -10.83 -3.79 1.74
C ASP A 47 -10.41 -4.99 2.62
N LYS A 48 -11.42 -5.77 3.02
CA LYS A 48 -11.19 -6.98 3.81
C LYS A 48 -10.33 -7.97 3.01
N LEU A 49 -9.27 -8.48 3.63
CA LEU A 49 -8.38 -9.47 3.04
C LEU A 49 -9.17 -10.71 2.59
N PRO A 50 -9.00 -11.15 1.34
CA PRO A 50 -9.62 -12.38 0.85
C PRO A 50 -9.12 -13.61 1.61
N PRO A 51 -9.87 -14.74 1.58
CA PRO A 51 -9.37 -16.02 2.06
C PRO A 51 -8.03 -16.35 1.39
N GLY A 52 -7.00 -16.65 2.19
CA GLY A 52 -5.64 -16.90 1.68
C GLY A 52 -4.75 -15.66 1.57
N GLY A 53 -5.28 -14.44 1.80
CA GLY A 53 -4.50 -13.19 1.82
C GLY A 53 -4.16 -12.62 0.44
N ALA A 54 -4.37 -13.38 -0.64
CA ALA A 54 -4.17 -12.95 -2.01
C ALA A 54 -5.20 -11.88 -2.42
N MET A 55 -4.73 -10.74 -2.92
CA MET A 55 -5.56 -9.60 -3.35
C MET A 55 -5.13 -9.11 -4.73
N SER A 56 -6.00 -8.42 -5.47
CA SER A 56 -5.65 -7.93 -6.81
C SER A 56 -4.51 -6.91 -6.75
N ALA A 57 -3.54 -7.02 -7.66
CA ALA A 57 -2.46 -6.04 -7.77
C ALA A 57 -2.96 -4.69 -8.33
N PRO A 58 -2.29 -3.57 -8.01
CA PRO A 58 -2.56 -2.29 -8.66
C PRO A 58 -2.41 -2.40 -10.19
N ALA A 59 -3.31 -1.76 -10.92
CA ALA A 59 -3.30 -1.78 -12.39
C ALA A 59 -1.97 -1.24 -12.94
N GLY A 60 -1.20 -2.09 -13.65
CA GLY A 60 0.12 -1.72 -14.19
C GLY A 60 1.32 -2.15 -13.36
N ALA A 61 1.11 -2.84 -12.22
CA ALA A 61 2.19 -3.48 -11.45
C ALA A 61 2.78 -4.72 -12.13
N CYS A 62 2.09 -5.28 -13.14
CA CYS A 62 2.40 -6.56 -13.77
C CYS A 62 2.32 -6.45 -15.32
N PRO A 63 2.85 -7.40 -16.12
CA PRO A 63 2.66 -7.41 -17.56
C PRO A 63 1.17 -7.38 -17.96
N ALA A 64 0.87 -6.84 -19.13
CA ALA A 64 -0.51 -6.75 -19.60
C ALA A 64 -1.05 -8.16 -19.95
N ALA A 65 -2.35 -8.40 -19.69
CA ALA A 65 -3.08 -9.68 -19.85
C ALA A 65 -2.96 -10.71 -18.71
N ALA A 66 -2.32 -10.36 -17.59
CA ALA A 66 -2.45 -11.11 -16.35
C ALA A 66 -3.56 -10.55 -15.46
N GLU A 67 -4.20 -11.42 -14.68
CA GLU A 67 -4.96 -11.03 -13.48
C GLU A 67 -4.05 -11.27 -12.26
N PRO A 68 -3.15 -10.32 -11.91
CA PRO A 68 -2.16 -10.55 -10.87
C PRO A 68 -2.79 -10.57 -9.48
N GLU A 69 -2.46 -11.60 -8.73
CA GLU A 69 -2.72 -11.72 -7.30
C GLU A 69 -1.47 -11.36 -6.51
N VAL A 70 -1.66 -10.69 -5.38
CA VAL A 70 -0.61 -10.20 -4.50
C VAL A 70 -0.79 -10.76 -3.11
N THR A 71 0.28 -11.29 -2.56
CA THR A 71 0.40 -11.60 -1.13
C THR A 71 1.51 -10.76 -0.50
N PHE A 72 1.43 -10.57 0.82
CA PHE A 72 2.40 -9.79 1.57
C PHE A 72 3.07 -10.68 2.60
N VAL A 73 4.38 -10.54 2.74
CA VAL A 73 5.19 -11.34 3.67
C VAL A 73 5.83 -10.42 4.70
N THR A 74 5.84 -10.88 5.94
CA THR A 74 6.48 -10.19 7.06
C THR A 74 8.01 -10.40 7.06
N GLN A 75 8.75 -9.61 7.85
CA GLN A 75 10.18 -9.81 8.11
C GLN A 75 10.49 -11.21 8.68
N GLY A 76 9.54 -11.78 9.45
CA GLY A 76 9.62 -13.14 9.98
C GLY A 76 9.42 -14.24 8.92
N GLY A 77 9.00 -13.88 7.70
CA GLY A 77 8.74 -14.83 6.61
C GLY A 77 7.34 -15.45 6.64
N GLU A 78 6.38 -14.84 7.34
CA GLU A 78 4.99 -15.30 7.39
C GLU A 78 4.12 -14.50 6.40
N ASP A 79 3.18 -15.19 5.74
CA ASP A 79 2.21 -14.52 4.88
C ASP A 79 1.14 -13.79 5.70
N VAL A 80 0.80 -12.56 5.29
CA VAL A 80 -0.26 -11.77 5.88
C VAL A 80 -1.61 -12.26 5.37
N THR A 81 -2.23 -13.13 6.15
CA THR A 81 -3.53 -13.74 5.83
C THR A 81 -4.57 -13.49 6.91
N PRO A 82 -5.88 -13.61 6.59
CA PRO A 82 -6.93 -13.57 7.62
C PRO A 82 -6.74 -14.64 8.72
N GLU A 83 -6.16 -15.80 8.39
CA GLU A 83 -5.89 -16.87 9.35
C GLU A 83 -4.78 -16.44 10.32
N MET A 84 -3.68 -15.89 9.83
CA MET A 84 -2.59 -15.37 10.67
C MET A 84 -3.09 -14.26 11.62
N ILE A 85 -3.88 -13.32 11.10
CA ILE A 85 -4.49 -12.24 11.90
C ILE A 85 -5.38 -12.80 13.02
N LEU A 86 -6.19 -13.83 12.71
CA LEU A 86 -7.08 -14.48 13.67
C LEU A 86 -6.29 -15.26 14.72
N GLU A 87 -5.27 -16.02 14.32
CA GLU A 87 -4.41 -16.81 15.21
C GLU A 87 -3.65 -15.94 16.20
N LYS A 88 -3.11 -14.82 15.73
CA LYS A 88 -2.45 -13.82 16.58
C LYS A 88 -3.46 -12.94 17.36
N ASN A 89 -4.76 -13.06 17.08
CA ASN A 89 -5.84 -12.25 17.65
C ASN A 89 -5.53 -10.75 17.57
N LEU A 90 -5.11 -10.28 16.40
CA LEU A 90 -4.75 -8.88 16.20
C LEU A 90 -5.99 -8.01 16.24
N GLN A 91 -5.96 -6.99 17.09
CA GLN A 91 -7.03 -6.01 17.19
C GLN A 91 -6.43 -4.61 17.30
N SER A 92 -7.08 -3.68 16.63
CA SER A 92 -6.71 -2.27 16.65
C SER A 92 -7.94 -1.38 16.64
N VAL A 93 -7.73 -0.11 16.97
CA VAL A 93 -8.71 0.93 16.68
C VAL A 93 -8.90 0.99 15.16
N PRO A 94 -10.14 0.89 14.66
CA PRO A 94 -10.42 0.79 13.22
C PRO A 94 -9.73 1.86 12.38
N SER A 95 -9.14 1.43 11.27
CA SER A 95 -8.46 2.31 10.30
C SER A 95 -9.36 3.45 9.78
N GLU A 96 -10.67 3.23 9.71
CA GLU A 96 -11.68 4.23 9.32
C GLU A 96 -11.61 5.54 10.12
N TYR A 97 -11.17 5.50 11.39
CA TYR A 97 -11.06 6.71 12.21
C TYR A 97 -9.79 7.52 11.93
N LEU A 98 -8.78 6.89 11.33
CA LEU A 98 -7.51 7.52 10.95
C LEU A 98 -7.48 7.94 9.47
N THR A 99 -8.22 7.25 8.61
CA THR A 99 -8.20 7.48 7.15
C THR A 99 -9.17 8.57 6.68
N VAL A 100 -10.17 8.93 7.50
CA VAL A 100 -11.05 10.09 7.24
C VAL A 100 -10.37 11.42 7.61
N ALA A 101 -10.92 12.53 7.09
CA ALA A 101 -10.43 13.85 7.45
C ALA A 101 -10.61 14.07 8.97
N GLN A 102 -9.59 14.60 9.64
CA GLN A 102 -9.56 14.66 11.10
C GLN A 102 -10.46 15.78 11.67
N GLU A 103 -11.06 16.58 10.81
CA GLU A 103 -12.13 17.52 11.09
C GLU A 103 -13.55 16.90 10.99
N ASP A 104 -13.68 15.67 10.50
CA ASP A 104 -14.96 14.99 10.36
C ASP A 104 -15.44 14.39 11.69
N ALA A 105 -16.77 14.31 11.87
CA ALA A 105 -17.41 13.81 13.09
C ALA A 105 -17.09 12.34 13.43
N ASN A 106 -16.63 11.55 12.46
CA ASN A 106 -16.25 10.15 12.65
C ASN A 106 -14.73 9.97 12.74
N SER A 107 -13.96 11.05 12.85
CA SER A 107 -12.50 10.97 13.02
C SER A 107 -12.11 10.58 14.44
N LEU A 108 -10.89 10.06 14.58
CA LEU A 108 -10.31 9.78 15.89
C LEU A 108 -10.23 11.04 16.76
N VAL A 109 -9.90 12.19 16.16
CA VAL A 109 -9.88 13.49 16.87
C VAL A 109 -11.25 13.84 17.44
N SER A 110 -12.33 13.75 16.63
CA SER A 110 -13.69 14.02 17.10
C SER A 110 -14.10 13.08 18.23
N ILE A 111 -13.74 11.79 18.14
CA ILE A 111 -14.02 10.81 19.19
C ILE A 111 -13.30 11.19 20.49
N ILE A 112 -12.02 11.56 20.43
CA ILE A 112 -11.26 11.99 21.60
C ILE A 112 -11.89 13.23 22.25
N GLU A 113 -12.33 14.19 21.45
CA GLU A 113 -12.97 15.43 21.93
C GLU A 113 -14.31 15.15 22.62
N ASP A 114 -15.11 14.21 22.11
CA ASP A 114 -16.36 13.79 22.73
C ASP A 114 -16.16 13.02 24.05
N LEU A 115 -15.08 12.25 24.15
CA LEU A 115 -14.77 11.41 25.31
C LEU A 115 -14.27 12.23 26.51
N VAL A 116 -13.58 13.34 26.28
CA VAL A 116 -12.90 14.12 27.33
C VAL A 116 -13.68 15.40 27.66
N PRO A 117 -14.56 15.38 28.68
CA PRO A 117 -15.23 16.59 29.13
C PRO A 117 -14.23 17.55 29.79
N LEU A 118 -13.87 18.61 29.07
CA LEU A 118 -12.97 19.65 29.58
C LEU A 118 -13.53 20.26 30.87
N GLY A 119 -12.75 20.17 31.95
CA GLY A 119 -13.13 20.63 33.29
C GLY A 119 -13.57 19.52 34.26
N ASP A 120 -13.55 18.26 33.85
CA ASP A 120 -13.72 17.14 34.77
C ASP A 120 -12.54 17.06 35.75
N ASN A 121 -12.83 17.11 37.06
CA ASN A 121 -11.82 17.06 38.11
C ASN A 121 -10.99 15.76 38.11
N ARG A 122 -11.51 14.69 37.49
CA ARG A 122 -10.79 13.41 37.34
C ARG A 122 -9.52 13.56 36.49
N LEU A 123 -9.49 14.51 35.55
CA LEU A 123 -8.33 14.80 34.69
C LEU A 123 -7.10 15.31 35.46
N ALA A 124 -7.25 15.64 36.75
CA ALA A 124 -6.12 15.94 37.63
C ALA A 124 -5.38 14.69 38.16
N THR A 125 -5.76 13.49 37.70
CA THR A 125 -5.16 12.21 38.10
C THR A 125 -4.91 11.32 36.89
N PRO A 126 -3.85 10.49 36.87
CA PRO A 126 -3.60 9.56 35.78
C PRO A 126 -4.77 8.59 35.53
N GLN A 127 -5.37 8.08 36.60
CA GLN A 127 -6.51 7.16 36.52
C GLN A 127 -7.73 7.80 35.86
N GLY A 128 -7.97 9.09 36.10
CA GLY A 128 -9.06 9.80 35.45
C GLY A 128 -8.86 9.92 33.94
N TRP A 129 -7.62 10.11 33.47
CA TRP A 129 -7.29 10.06 32.04
C TRP A 129 -7.50 8.68 31.45
N ASN A 130 -7.07 7.62 32.14
CA ASN A 130 -7.30 6.25 31.70
C ASN A 130 -8.80 5.96 31.51
N GLU A 131 -9.61 6.23 32.54
CA GLU A 131 -11.05 5.91 32.52
C GLU A 131 -11.87 6.75 31.52
N LEU A 132 -11.45 8.00 31.29
CA LEU A 132 -12.17 8.92 30.42
C LEU A 132 -11.76 8.81 28.96
N LEU A 133 -10.49 8.51 28.70
CA LEU A 133 -9.92 8.54 27.35
C LEU A 133 -9.38 7.18 26.94
N TRP A 134 -8.28 6.72 27.56
CA TRP A 134 -7.53 5.59 27.04
C TRP A 134 -8.32 4.29 27.05
N ASP A 135 -8.97 3.95 28.17
CA ASP A 135 -9.81 2.77 28.28
C ASP A 135 -10.99 2.82 27.28
N LYS A 136 -11.49 4.03 26.98
CA LYS A 136 -12.58 4.24 26.02
C LYS A 136 -12.16 4.10 24.58
N LEU A 137 -10.93 4.50 24.24
CA LEU A 137 -10.35 4.22 22.94
C LEU A 137 -10.04 2.73 22.79
N SER A 138 -9.53 2.07 23.84
CA SER A 138 -9.31 0.61 23.84
C SER A 138 -10.60 -0.18 23.68
N ASP A 139 -11.73 0.30 24.22
CA ASP A 139 -13.05 -0.30 24.02
C ASP A 139 -13.48 -0.31 22.53
N LEU A 140 -12.82 0.48 21.67
CA LEU A 140 -13.09 0.53 20.23
C LEU A 140 -12.34 -0.55 19.43
N HIS A 141 -11.44 -1.31 20.05
CA HIS A 141 -10.69 -2.36 19.37
C HIS A 141 -11.62 -3.30 18.61
N ARG A 142 -11.29 -3.51 17.33
CA ARG A 142 -11.92 -4.52 16.48
C ARG A 142 -10.85 -5.43 15.89
N PRO A 143 -11.18 -6.68 15.52
CA PRO A 143 -10.26 -7.51 14.77
C PRO A 143 -9.77 -6.78 13.52
N ALA A 144 -8.47 -6.86 13.24
CA ALA A 144 -7.94 -6.41 11.96
C ALA A 144 -8.56 -7.25 10.84
N GLU A 145 -8.98 -6.61 9.74
CA GLU A 145 -9.59 -7.32 8.61
C GLU A 145 -8.94 -7.00 7.27
N SER A 146 -8.20 -5.89 7.18
CA SER A 146 -7.54 -5.42 5.95
C SER A 146 -6.01 -5.38 6.12
N LEU A 147 -5.28 -5.25 5.00
CA LEU A 147 -3.84 -5.01 5.02
C LEU A 147 -3.52 -3.70 5.76
N MET A 148 -4.36 -2.67 5.59
CA MET A 148 -4.18 -1.40 6.28
C MET A 148 -4.39 -1.53 7.79
N ASP A 149 -5.37 -2.31 8.26
CA ASP A 149 -5.53 -2.56 9.71
C ASP A 149 -4.31 -3.26 10.30
N TYR A 150 -3.74 -4.24 9.57
CA TYR A 150 -2.51 -4.93 9.95
C TYR A 150 -1.33 -3.95 10.03
N GLN A 151 -1.16 -3.11 9.00
CA GLN A 151 -0.09 -2.12 8.97
C GLN A 151 -0.22 -1.08 10.10
N LEU A 152 -1.44 -0.61 10.38
CA LEU A 152 -1.67 0.33 11.48
C LEU A 152 -1.42 -0.31 12.83
N TRP A 153 -1.78 -1.59 13.00
CA TRP A 153 -1.39 -2.36 14.18
C TRP A 153 0.14 -2.46 14.30
N ASN A 154 0.86 -2.72 13.21
CA ASN A 154 2.32 -2.77 13.20
C ASN A 154 2.96 -1.42 13.56
N ALA A 155 2.33 -0.32 13.13
CA ALA A 155 2.74 1.06 13.43
C ALA A 155 2.15 1.63 14.74
N ALA A 156 1.49 0.82 15.57
CA ALA A 156 0.70 1.29 16.71
C ALA A 156 1.50 2.15 17.69
N THR A 157 2.71 1.72 18.04
CA THR A 157 3.58 2.46 18.98
C THR A 157 3.86 3.89 18.52
N ASP A 158 4.15 4.06 17.22
CA ASP A 158 4.39 5.39 16.63
C ASP A 158 3.11 6.23 16.62
N ILE A 159 1.97 5.63 16.25
CA ILE A 159 0.65 6.29 16.25
C ILE A 159 0.27 6.79 17.64
N GLU A 160 0.41 5.93 18.65
CA GLU A 160 0.08 6.24 20.04
C GLU A 160 0.94 7.39 20.58
N GLN A 161 2.24 7.36 20.30
CA GLN A 161 3.17 8.41 20.67
C GLN A 161 2.85 9.73 19.99
N ASP A 162 2.66 9.73 18.66
CA ASP A 162 2.36 10.93 17.89
C ASP A 162 1.03 11.58 18.33
N ILE A 163 -0.01 10.78 18.56
CA ILE A 163 -1.32 11.27 19.03
C ILE A 163 -1.23 11.78 20.46
N SER A 164 -0.53 11.06 21.34
CA SER A 164 -0.38 11.48 22.73
C SER A 164 0.39 12.80 22.84
N ASP A 165 1.48 12.94 22.10
CA ASP A 165 2.28 14.17 22.08
C ASP A 165 1.49 15.34 21.49
N LEU A 166 0.77 15.10 20.39
CA LEU A 166 -0.10 16.11 19.78
C LEU A 166 -1.16 16.58 20.77
N TYR A 167 -1.84 15.66 21.45
CA TYR A 167 -2.88 15.99 22.40
C TYR A 167 -2.31 16.70 23.64
N TYR A 168 -1.14 16.28 24.13
CA TYR A 168 -0.42 17.00 25.19
C TYR A 168 -0.10 18.45 24.79
N GLN A 169 0.43 18.67 23.58
CA GLN A 169 0.72 20.01 23.07
C GLN A 169 -0.54 20.87 23.00
N ARG A 170 -1.68 20.28 22.62
CA ARG A 170 -2.99 20.96 22.63
C ARG A 170 -3.40 21.36 24.04
N LEU A 171 -3.27 20.48 25.03
CA LEU A 171 -3.56 20.81 26.43
C LEU A 171 -2.70 21.98 26.92
N VAL A 172 -1.41 22.00 26.55
CA VAL A 172 -0.50 23.12 26.87
C VAL A 172 -0.93 24.41 26.19
N ALA A 173 -1.24 24.37 24.89
CA ALA A 173 -1.68 25.54 24.13
C ALA A 173 -3.01 26.12 24.67
N SER A 174 -3.91 25.25 25.10
CA SER A 174 -5.16 25.58 25.78
C SER A 174 -4.96 25.96 27.25
N GLY A 175 -3.73 26.08 27.75
CA GLY A 175 -3.43 26.54 29.12
C GLY A 175 -3.98 25.64 30.22
N ALA A 176 -4.02 24.32 29.99
CA ALA A 176 -4.41 23.36 31.01
C ALA A 176 -3.53 23.50 32.27
N PRO A 177 -4.11 23.37 33.48
CA PRO A 177 -3.34 23.46 34.72
C PRO A 177 -2.20 22.41 34.79
N GLN A 178 -1.08 22.76 35.41
CA GLN A 178 0.09 21.85 35.51
C GLN A 178 -0.27 20.48 36.11
N ILE A 179 -1.15 20.44 37.11
CA ILE A 179 -1.62 19.18 37.70
C ILE A 179 -2.31 18.25 36.69
N VAL A 180 -3.02 18.83 35.71
CA VAL A 180 -3.67 18.07 34.63
C VAL A 180 -2.64 17.60 33.61
N LEU A 181 -1.68 18.45 33.26
CA LEU A 181 -0.57 18.10 32.35
C LEU A 181 0.32 16.99 32.92
N ASP A 182 0.64 17.04 34.22
CA ASP A 182 1.43 16.01 34.90
C ASP A 182 0.66 14.69 35.00
N ALA A 183 -0.65 14.76 35.29
CA ALA A 183 -1.52 13.60 35.31
C ALA A 183 -1.64 12.93 33.95
N TYR A 184 -1.75 13.71 32.87
CA TYR A 184 -1.79 13.22 31.50
C TYR A 184 -0.51 12.44 31.16
N LYS A 185 0.67 13.04 31.43
CA LYS A 185 1.97 12.40 31.17
C LYS A 185 2.20 11.11 31.96
N ALA A 186 1.56 10.98 33.11
CA ALA A 186 1.66 9.80 33.96
C ALA A 186 0.54 8.77 33.71
N SER A 187 -0.35 9.01 32.74
CA SER A 187 -1.42 8.10 32.34
C SER A 187 -0.94 7.05 31.32
N ASN A 188 -1.80 6.09 30.98
CA ASN A 188 -1.50 5.01 30.04
C ASN A 188 -1.64 5.50 28.59
N THR A 189 -0.74 6.36 28.15
CA THR A 189 -0.76 6.91 26.80
C THR A 189 -0.38 5.91 25.70
N HIS A 190 -0.21 4.63 26.06
CA HIS A 190 0.22 3.52 25.20
C HIS A 190 -0.70 2.31 25.42
N GLY A 191 -0.77 1.40 24.44
CA GLY A 191 -1.58 0.18 24.45
C GLY A 191 -3.08 0.43 24.30
N TRP A 192 -3.47 1.60 23.81
CA TRP A 192 -4.87 1.98 23.60
C TRP A 192 -5.31 1.84 22.14
N PHE A 193 -4.36 1.85 21.20
CA PHE A 193 -4.59 1.74 19.77
C PHE A 193 -4.57 0.28 19.30
N ALA A 194 -3.70 -0.53 19.89
CA ALA A 194 -3.56 -1.94 19.59
C ALA A 194 -3.64 -2.79 20.87
N ASN A 195 -4.22 -3.99 20.76
CA ASN A 195 -4.35 -4.89 21.91
C ASN A 195 -3.03 -5.57 22.33
N GLN A 196 -2.04 -5.56 21.46
CA GLN A 196 -0.68 -6.05 21.71
C GLN A 196 0.33 -5.34 20.82
N GLU A 197 1.57 -5.26 21.29
CA GLU A 197 2.68 -4.63 20.56
C GLU A 197 3.19 -5.56 19.45
N ALA A 198 3.47 -4.97 18.28
CA ALA A 198 4.10 -5.69 17.17
C ALA A 198 5.61 -5.88 17.42
N THR A 199 6.16 -6.96 16.88
CA THR A 199 7.61 -7.21 16.89
C THR A 199 8.25 -6.80 15.57
N GLU A 200 9.59 -6.74 15.53
CA GLU A 200 10.32 -6.50 14.28
C GLU A 200 10.00 -7.55 13.20
N GLU A 201 9.70 -8.79 13.60
CA GLU A 201 9.33 -9.88 12.69
C GLU A 201 7.95 -9.67 12.03
N ASP A 202 7.09 -8.83 12.60
CA ASP A 202 5.76 -8.55 12.07
C ASP A 202 5.76 -7.41 11.03
N ALA A 203 6.89 -6.70 10.83
CA ALA A 203 6.95 -5.64 9.85
C ALA A 203 6.78 -6.19 8.42
N LEU A 204 6.02 -5.49 7.57
CA LEU A 204 5.91 -5.83 6.15
C LEU A 204 7.30 -5.72 5.50
N ALA A 205 7.67 -6.75 4.74
CA ALA A 205 9.00 -6.87 4.14
C ALA A 205 8.97 -7.13 2.64
N GLN A 206 8.03 -7.96 2.17
CA GLN A 206 7.98 -8.39 0.79
C GLN A 206 6.55 -8.37 0.26
N MET A 207 6.43 -8.07 -1.03
CA MET A 207 5.24 -8.24 -1.83
C MET A 207 5.55 -9.32 -2.87
N GLN A 208 4.73 -10.37 -2.88
CA GLN A 208 4.81 -11.46 -3.85
C GLN A 208 3.64 -11.31 -4.82
N ILE A 209 3.89 -11.52 -6.10
CA ILE A 209 2.93 -11.33 -7.17
C ILE A 209 2.89 -12.60 -8.00
N GLU A 210 1.71 -13.16 -8.19
CA GLU A 210 1.47 -14.25 -9.13
C GLU A 210 0.58 -13.74 -10.25
N ALA A 211 1.08 -13.81 -11.48
CA ALA A 211 0.35 -13.39 -12.66
C ALA A 211 0.00 -14.58 -13.54
N GLU A 212 -1.28 -14.93 -13.56
CA GLU A 212 -1.82 -15.88 -14.51
C GLU A 212 -2.27 -15.12 -15.77
N MET A 213 -1.57 -15.36 -16.88
CA MET A 213 -1.92 -14.82 -18.19
C MET A 213 -2.97 -15.70 -18.87
N THR A 214 -3.97 -15.06 -19.49
CA THR A 214 -5.01 -15.78 -20.25
C THR A 214 -5.28 -15.13 -21.62
N GLY A 215 -5.80 -15.93 -22.57
CA GLY A 215 -6.16 -15.45 -23.91
C GLY A 215 -5.09 -15.73 -24.98
N SER A 216 -4.62 -14.69 -25.67
CA SER A 216 -3.60 -14.83 -26.75
C SER A 216 -2.17 -15.07 -26.23
N VAL A 217 -1.98 -14.85 -24.93
CA VAL A 217 -0.80 -15.25 -24.17
C VAL A 217 -1.32 -16.00 -22.94
N SER A 218 -0.76 -17.16 -22.64
CA SER A 218 -1.15 -17.96 -21.48
C SER A 218 0.06 -18.44 -20.71
N GLY A 219 -0.02 -18.54 -19.39
CA GLY A 219 1.10 -19.01 -18.57
C GLY A 219 1.10 -18.34 -17.21
N THR A 220 2.13 -18.61 -16.43
CA THR A 220 2.26 -18.07 -15.08
C THR A 220 3.63 -17.43 -14.92
N VAL A 221 3.63 -16.25 -14.32
CA VAL A 221 4.83 -15.54 -13.90
C VAL A 221 4.75 -15.30 -12.40
N HIS A 222 5.85 -15.56 -11.70
CA HIS A 222 6.01 -15.28 -10.28
C HIS A 222 6.99 -14.13 -10.12
N GLU A 223 6.59 -13.13 -9.35
CA GLU A 223 7.39 -11.93 -9.12
C GLU A 223 7.46 -11.62 -7.62
N GLU A 224 8.57 -11.02 -7.21
CA GLU A 224 8.82 -10.63 -5.83
C GLU A 224 9.47 -9.25 -5.79
N ARG A 225 9.19 -8.51 -4.73
CA ARG A 225 9.83 -7.23 -4.44
C ARG A 225 9.83 -6.89 -2.98
N ASP A 226 10.84 -6.14 -2.56
CA ASP A 226 10.84 -5.52 -1.24
C ASP A 226 9.65 -4.55 -1.14
N PHE A 227 8.95 -4.60 -0.02
CA PHE A 227 7.78 -3.76 0.24
C PHE A 227 7.73 -3.37 1.70
N HIS A 228 7.55 -2.08 1.97
CA HIS A 228 7.28 -1.62 3.33
C HIS A 228 6.40 -0.38 3.33
N ILE A 229 5.70 -0.17 4.45
CA ILE A 229 4.99 1.08 4.72
C ILE A 229 5.67 1.72 5.94
N PRO A 230 6.35 2.86 5.79
CA PRO A 230 7.24 3.42 6.83
C PRO A 230 6.47 4.09 8.00
N GLY A 231 5.18 3.82 8.15
CA GLY A 231 4.32 4.35 9.21
C GLY A 231 2.93 4.75 8.73
N ALA A 232 2.05 5.05 9.68
CA ALA A 232 0.67 5.43 9.39
C ALA A 232 0.57 6.66 8.47
N GLY A 233 -0.28 6.57 7.44
CA GLY A 233 -0.53 7.66 6.49
C GLY A 233 0.66 8.02 5.58
N MET A 234 1.71 7.19 5.58
CA MET A 234 2.84 7.33 4.65
C MET A 234 2.57 6.58 3.35
N THR A 235 3.12 7.08 2.24
CA THR A 235 3.09 6.36 0.96
C THR A 235 3.84 5.03 1.12
N PRO A 236 3.32 3.92 0.57
CA PRO A 236 4.06 2.68 0.50
C PRO A 236 5.36 2.86 -0.29
N GLU A 237 6.40 2.14 0.14
CA GLU A 237 7.68 2.11 -0.54
C GLU A 237 7.86 0.76 -1.24
N TYR A 238 8.32 0.86 -2.48
CA TYR A 238 8.26 -0.16 -3.49
C TYR A 238 9.68 -0.40 -3.98
N GLY A 239 10.28 -1.52 -3.57
CA GLY A 239 11.60 -1.93 -4.04
C GLY A 239 11.57 -2.45 -5.48
N PRO A 240 12.74 -2.72 -6.06
CA PRO A 240 12.85 -3.39 -7.36
C PRO A 240 12.08 -4.70 -7.37
N GLN A 241 11.42 -4.99 -8.49
CA GLN A 241 10.65 -6.20 -8.72
C GLN A 241 11.38 -7.10 -9.67
N THR A 242 11.58 -8.34 -9.25
CA THR A 242 12.19 -9.39 -10.04
C THR A 242 11.24 -10.56 -10.17
N GLY A 243 11.28 -11.27 -11.28
CA GLY A 243 10.41 -12.42 -11.46
C GLY A 243 10.79 -13.27 -12.65
N ASP A 244 10.23 -14.47 -12.69
CA ASP A 244 10.42 -15.41 -13.77
C ASP A 244 9.15 -16.22 -14.04
N GLY A 245 9.09 -16.80 -15.24
CA GLY A 245 7.94 -17.62 -15.62
C GLY A 245 8.04 -18.17 -17.02
N ILE A 246 7.00 -18.90 -17.41
CA ILE A 246 6.84 -19.41 -18.77
C ILE A 246 5.51 -18.93 -19.31
N VAL A 247 5.54 -18.32 -20.49
CA VAL A 247 4.34 -17.86 -21.19
C VAL A 247 4.31 -18.41 -22.61
N THR A 248 3.16 -18.87 -23.04
CA THR A 248 2.89 -19.37 -24.39
C THR A 248 2.11 -18.32 -25.15
N SER A 249 2.57 -17.95 -26.34
CA SER A 249 1.82 -17.10 -27.26
C SER A 249 1.51 -17.81 -28.55
N ASN A 250 0.28 -17.67 -29.05
CA ASN A 250 -0.10 -18.18 -30.36
C ASN A 250 0.27 -17.15 -31.44
N ILE A 251 1.32 -17.45 -32.20
CA ILE A 251 1.79 -16.60 -33.29
C ILE A 251 1.16 -17.09 -34.61
N PRO A 252 0.48 -16.20 -35.38
CA PRO A 252 -0.05 -16.56 -36.70
C PRO A 252 1.01 -17.21 -37.58
N ASP A 253 0.64 -18.28 -38.28
CA ASP A 253 1.50 -19.07 -39.19
C ASP A 253 2.67 -19.85 -38.54
N VAL A 254 2.96 -19.64 -37.24
CA VAL A 254 3.98 -20.39 -36.48
C VAL A 254 3.35 -21.37 -35.50
N GLY A 255 2.22 -21.00 -34.88
CA GLY A 255 1.58 -21.77 -33.82
C GLY A 255 2.02 -21.30 -32.43
N ASP A 256 1.89 -22.19 -31.46
CA ASP A 256 2.22 -21.88 -30.06
C ASP A 256 3.74 -21.81 -29.89
N VAL A 257 4.21 -20.69 -29.33
CA VAL A 257 5.61 -20.46 -28.98
C VAL A 257 5.69 -20.18 -27.49
N ASP A 258 6.48 -20.99 -26.79
CA ASP A 258 6.77 -20.78 -25.38
C ASP A 258 7.93 -19.80 -25.23
N PHE A 259 7.84 -18.94 -24.23
CA PHE A 259 8.84 -17.96 -23.86
C PHE A 259 9.21 -18.14 -22.40
N SER A 260 10.50 -18.18 -22.11
CA SER A 260 11.02 -18.01 -20.76
C SER A 260 11.08 -16.52 -20.46
N VAL A 261 10.41 -16.08 -19.40
CA VAL A 261 10.31 -14.67 -19.02
C VAL A 261 11.24 -14.38 -17.86
N ASP A 262 11.96 -13.27 -17.93
CA ASP A 262 12.77 -12.67 -16.86
C ASP A 262 12.32 -11.22 -16.70
N ILE A 263 11.96 -10.84 -15.48
CA ILE A 263 11.42 -9.54 -15.12
C ILE A 263 12.41 -8.79 -14.24
N ASN A 264 12.66 -7.53 -14.57
CA ASN A 264 13.45 -6.61 -13.76
C ASN A 264 12.89 -5.19 -13.87
N LEU A 265 12.05 -4.80 -12.90
CA LEU A 265 11.41 -3.48 -12.83
C LEU A 265 11.99 -2.69 -11.66
N ASP A 266 12.51 -1.50 -11.91
CA ASP A 266 13.34 -0.76 -10.95
C ASP A 266 12.74 0.60 -10.53
N GLU A 267 11.68 1.07 -11.18
CA GLU A 267 10.99 2.32 -10.83
C GLU A 267 9.47 2.13 -10.76
N PHE A 268 8.86 2.69 -9.71
CA PHE A 268 7.43 2.62 -9.44
C PHE A 268 6.84 3.98 -9.09
N ASP A 269 5.58 4.21 -9.44
CA ASP A 269 4.85 5.40 -9.02
C ASP A 269 4.20 5.23 -7.64
N GLU A 270 3.49 6.27 -7.17
CA GLU A 270 2.83 6.29 -5.85
C GLU A 270 1.74 5.21 -5.69
N GLN A 271 1.28 4.60 -6.78
CA GLN A 271 0.28 3.52 -6.79
C GLN A 271 0.92 2.13 -6.91
N GLY A 272 2.25 2.04 -6.98
CA GLY A 272 2.97 0.78 -7.17
C GLY A 272 2.99 0.29 -8.62
N ARG A 273 2.65 1.14 -9.59
CA ARG A 273 2.71 0.80 -11.02
C ARG A 273 4.14 0.92 -11.53
N ALA A 274 4.58 -0.04 -12.32
CA ALA A 274 5.92 -0.01 -12.89
C ALA A 274 6.03 1.10 -13.94
N ILE A 275 7.01 1.98 -13.76
CA ILE A 275 7.30 3.12 -14.63
C ILE A 275 8.75 3.14 -15.14
N GLY A 276 9.49 2.05 -14.87
CA GLY A 276 10.85 1.82 -15.33
C GLY A 276 11.19 0.32 -15.30
N GLY A 277 12.28 -0.02 -15.95
CA GLY A 277 12.80 -1.38 -16.05
C GLY A 277 12.39 -2.14 -17.32
N ILE A 278 12.71 -3.43 -17.34
CA ILE A 278 12.64 -4.29 -18.51
C ILE A 278 12.03 -5.66 -18.21
N VAL A 279 11.38 -6.23 -19.21
CA VAL A 279 10.98 -7.64 -19.24
C VAL A 279 11.59 -8.27 -20.47
N ILE A 280 12.28 -9.39 -20.29
CA ILE A 280 12.90 -10.16 -21.37
C ILE A 280 12.15 -11.48 -21.49
N ALA A 281 11.79 -11.84 -22.72
CA ALA A 281 11.13 -13.09 -23.05
C ALA A 281 11.93 -13.82 -24.14
N ASP A 282 12.64 -14.88 -23.77
CA ASP A 282 13.43 -15.69 -24.69
C ASP A 282 12.60 -16.83 -25.28
N ALA A 283 12.55 -16.93 -26.61
CA ALA A 283 11.74 -17.93 -27.29
C ALA A 283 12.35 -19.33 -27.14
N ILE A 284 11.60 -20.24 -26.53
CA ILE A 284 12.00 -21.63 -26.30
C ILE A 284 11.89 -22.39 -27.62
N GLY A 285 12.99 -23.02 -28.04
CA GLY A 285 13.06 -23.77 -29.30
C GLY A 285 13.33 -22.91 -30.54
N TYR A 286 13.41 -21.58 -30.40
CA TYR A 286 13.75 -20.65 -31.47
C TYR A 286 15.02 -19.87 -31.11
N GLU A 287 16.18 -20.50 -31.32
CA GLU A 287 17.47 -19.98 -30.88
C GLU A 287 17.68 -18.53 -31.34
N GLY A 288 18.09 -17.66 -30.41
CA GLY A 288 18.43 -16.27 -30.67
C GLY A 288 17.25 -15.31 -30.78
N TYR A 289 16.00 -15.79 -30.74
CA TYR A 289 14.83 -14.90 -30.71
C TYR A 289 14.49 -14.48 -29.29
N GLN A 290 14.35 -13.18 -29.11
CA GLN A 290 14.03 -12.56 -27.83
C GLN A 290 13.03 -11.41 -28.05
N VAL A 291 12.13 -11.22 -27.09
CA VAL A 291 11.28 -10.04 -26.99
C VAL A 291 11.69 -9.27 -25.75
N GLN A 292 11.96 -7.97 -25.90
CA GLN A 292 12.29 -7.09 -24.78
C GLN A 292 11.22 -6.01 -24.67
N PHE A 293 10.56 -5.93 -23.51
CA PHE A 293 9.67 -4.82 -23.15
C PHE A 293 10.39 -3.84 -22.23
N THR A 294 10.25 -2.54 -22.50
CA THR A 294 10.76 -1.46 -21.66
C THR A 294 9.60 -0.64 -21.12
N PHE A 295 9.54 -0.47 -19.80
CA PHE A 295 8.52 0.29 -19.11
C PHE A 295 8.93 1.76 -19.05
N LYS A 296 7.97 2.66 -19.29
CA LYS A 296 8.23 4.10 -19.40
C LYS A 296 7.62 4.90 -18.24
N PRO A 297 8.16 6.11 -17.97
CA PRO A 297 7.65 7.01 -16.94
C PRO A 297 6.17 7.40 -17.06
N ASP A 298 5.60 7.31 -18.26
CA ASP A 298 4.18 7.61 -18.53
C ASP A 298 3.26 6.39 -18.37
N GLY A 299 3.80 5.25 -17.92
CA GLY A 299 3.09 3.98 -17.75
C GLY A 299 2.93 3.17 -19.04
N SER A 300 3.43 3.67 -20.19
CA SER A 300 3.43 2.92 -21.45
C SER A 300 4.60 1.93 -21.52
N LYS A 301 4.53 1.00 -22.49
CA LYS A 301 5.54 -0.04 -22.69
C LYS A 301 5.92 -0.14 -24.17
N ASP A 302 7.21 -0.12 -24.45
CA ASP A 302 7.74 -0.40 -25.80
C ASP A 302 8.26 -1.83 -25.85
N GLY A 303 7.87 -2.60 -26.85
CA GLY A 303 8.43 -3.92 -27.10
C GLY A 303 9.30 -3.92 -28.35
N VAL A 304 10.41 -4.66 -28.29
CA VAL A 304 11.33 -4.87 -29.41
C VAL A 304 11.55 -6.36 -29.58
N VAL A 305 11.53 -6.84 -30.83
CA VAL A 305 11.88 -8.21 -31.18
C VAL A 305 13.31 -8.23 -31.67
N LEU A 306 14.14 -9.06 -31.04
CA LEU A 306 15.55 -9.25 -31.35
C LEU A 306 15.79 -10.64 -31.92
N LYS A 307 16.70 -10.73 -32.88
CA LYS A 307 17.29 -11.97 -33.39
C LYS A 307 18.81 -11.88 -33.28
N ASP A 308 19.40 -12.73 -32.44
CA ASP A 308 20.85 -12.76 -32.16
C ASP A 308 21.38 -11.37 -31.73
N GLY A 309 20.57 -10.64 -30.95
CA GLY A 309 20.86 -9.29 -30.47
C GLY A 309 20.62 -8.17 -31.49
N VAL A 310 20.12 -8.49 -32.69
CA VAL A 310 19.78 -7.51 -33.73
C VAL A 310 18.28 -7.28 -33.75
N GLU A 311 17.87 -6.02 -33.74
CA GLU A 311 16.48 -5.63 -33.87
C GLU A 311 15.88 -6.05 -35.23
N VAL A 312 14.79 -6.81 -35.16
CA VAL A 312 14.07 -7.32 -36.33
C VAL A 312 12.58 -6.93 -36.34
N GLY A 313 12.08 -6.33 -35.26
CA GLY A 313 10.69 -5.88 -35.19
C GLY A 313 10.38 -5.05 -33.94
N TYR A 314 9.21 -4.41 -33.96
CA TYR A 314 8.67 -3.63 -32.85
C TYR A 314 7.30 -4.17 -32.45
N LEU A 315 7.01 -4.04 -31.17
CA LEU A 315 5.71 -4.30 -30.55
C LEU A 315 5.32 -3.02 -29.83
N THR A 316 4.16 -2.45 -30.16
CA THR A 316 3.61 -1.35 -29.37
C THR A 316 2.50 -1.90 -28.50
N MET A 317 2.65 -1.77 -27.19
CA MET A 317 1.61 -2.13 -26.23
C MET A 317 0.95 -0.86 -25.71
N THR A 318 -0.24 -0.55 -26.21
CA THR A 318 -1.09 0.48 -25.61
C THR A 318 -2.02 -0.17 -24.59
N VAL A 319 -1.89 0.24 -23.33
CA VAL A 319 -2.78 -0.20 -22.24
C VAL A 319 -4.10 0.58 -22.37
N ASP A 320 -5.06 0.03 -23.13
CA ASP A 320 -6.46 0.43 -22.99
C ASP A 320 -7.08 -0.46 -21.90
N HIS A 321 -7.60 0.16 -20.85
CA HIS A 321 -8.09 -0.46 -19.62
C HIS A 321 -9.25 -1.45 -19.86
N GLU A 322 -9.87 -1.43 -21.05
CA GLU A 322 -11.00 -2.29 -21.40
C GLU A 322 -10.70 -3.36 -22.44
N LYS A 323 -9.62 -3.26 -23.23
CA LYS A 323 -9.34 -4.20 -24.34
C LYS A 323 -7.87 -4.34 -24.67
N PHE A 324 -7.46 -5.59 -24.84
CA PHE A 324 -6.17 -5.96 -25.39
C PHE A 324 -6.21 -5.86 -26.92
N GLU A 325 -5.50 -4.88 -27.48
CA GLU A 325 -5.19 -4.83 -28.91
C GLU A 325 -3.67 -4.83 -29.07
N ASN A 326 -3.09 -6.02 -29.25
CA ASN A 326 -1.70 -6.16 -29.70
C ASN A 326 -1.64 -5.81 -31.19
N TYR A 327 -0.98 -4.70 -31.52
CA TYR A 327 -0.54 -4.44 -32.88
C TYR A 327 0.95 -4.75 -32.97
N ILE A 328 1.28 -5.86 -33.62
CA ILE A 328 2.62 -6.07 -34.15
C ILE A 328 2.73 -5.18 -35.39
N ASP A 329 3.19 -3.94 -35.23
CA ASP A 329 3.61 -3.13 -36.38
C ASP A 329 5.01 -3.58 -36.78
N ILE A 330 5.09 -4.72 -37.47
CA ILE A 330 6.27 -5.06 -38.27
C ILE A 330 6.31 -3.99 -39.35
N GLN A 331 7.22 -3.01 -39.23
CA GLN A 331 7.39 -1.98 -40.25
C GLN A 331 7.31 -2.62 -41.64
N SER A 332 6.28 -2.23 -42.40
CA SER A 332 6.03 -2.73 -43.73
C SER A 332 7.29 -2.55 -44.59
N GLY A 333 8.02 -3.64 -44.81
CA GLY A 333 9.30 -3.64 -45.53
C GLY A 333 10.38 -4.54 -44.93
N THR A 334 10.27 -4.94 -43.66
CA THR A 334 11.20 -5.90 -43.05
C THR A 334 10.58 -7.30 -43.10
N ALA A 335 11.07 -8.15 -44.00
CA ALA A 335 10.68 -9.54 -44.03
C ALA A 335 11.23 -10.26 -42.79
N PHE A 336 10.35 -10.88 -42.01
CA PHE A 336 10.75 -11.84 -41.00
C PHE A 336 11.12 -13.14 -41.73
N GLU A 337 12.41 -13.35 -42.01
CA GLU A 337 12.85 -14.67 -42.49
C GLU A 337 12.97 -15.60 -41.29
N LEU A 338 11.91 -16.41 -41.10
CA LEU A 338 11.97 -17.56 -40.19
C LEU A 338 13.04 -18.54 -40.68
N PRO A 339 13.69 -19.31 -39.78
CA PRO A 339 14.64 -20.33 -40.18
C PRO A 339 13.98 -21.31 -41.16
N GLU A 340 14.57 -21.47 -42.35
CA GLU A 340 14.18 -22.55 -43.25
C GLU A 340 14.57 -23.89 -42.61
N GLY A 341 13.59 -24.57 -42.04
CA GLY A 341 13.62 -26.02 -41.86
C GLY A 341 13.41 -26.54 -40.44
N THR A 342 12.16 -26.89 -40.13
CA THR A 342 11.76 -28.22 -39.61
C THR A 342 10.27 -28.45 -39.91
N TYR A 343 9.89 -28.37 -41.19
CA TYR A 343 8.66 -29.07 -41.59
C TYR A 343 8.92 -30.57 -41.41
N PRO A 344 8.05 -31.34 -40.73
CA PRO A 344 8.10 -32.78 -40.87
C PRO A 344 7.90 -33.09 -42.35
N ASP A 345 8.86 -33.79 -42.96
CA ASP A 345 8.74 -34.30 -44.33
C ASP A 345 7.42 -35.07 -44.44
N THR A 346 6.41 -34.46 -45.06
CA THR A 346 5.27 -35.20 -45.58
C THR A 346 5.70 -35.78 -46.92
N ASP A 347 6.55 -36.79 -46.86
CA ASP A 347 6.77 -37.68 -48.00
C ASP A 347 5.56 -38.61 -48.16
N SER A 348 5.15 -38.67 -49.41
CA SER A 348 4.06 -39.38 -50.08
C SER A 348 3.83 -40.85 -49.72
#